data_AF-A0A8J8GG95-F1
#
_entry.id   AF-A0A8J8GG95-F1
#
_cell.length_a   1.000
_cell.length_b   1.000
_cell.length_c   1.000
_cell.angle_alpha   90.00
_cell.angle_beta   90.00
_cell.angle_gamma   90.00
#
_symmetry.space_group_name_H-M   'P 1'
#
loop_
_entity.id
_entity.type
_entity.pdbx_description
1 polymer ?
#
loop_
_entity_poly.entity_id
_entity_poly.type
_entity_poly.pdbx_seq_one_letter_code
_entity_poly.pdbx_strand_id
1 'polypeptide(L)'
;LLHWYPDWKIGEAILDSAFDAYSIYEMLEHYDVSAIIDLNPRRSKQFVYNEMTINVDGVPICPIGRKMLDWGVEKKRYRRKWRCPAAVGKWECPTPCSNSTYGRTFYTSTKDNPRLFPRVKRGSKEWKQRYSLRTGVERCIKRQKVDYHLEDSRGRSSRHWNIRSYCIGMCQHADAWMKEAEKVNYSGLHPLIKSLLSL
;
A
#
# COMPACT_ATOMS: atom_id res chain seq x y z
N LEU A 1 -7.48 -4.40 -17.46
CA LEU A 1 -6.08 -4.81 -17.28
C LEU A 1 -5.96 -6.33 -17.38
N LEU A 2 -6.53 -7.12 -16.47
CA LEU A 2 -6.45 -8.59 -16.52
C LEU A 2 -6.97 -9.23 -17.82
N HIS A 3 -7.98 -8.63 -18.45
CA HIS A 3 -8.44 -9.07 -19.78
C HIS A 3 -7.38 -8.91 -20.88
N TRP A 4 -6.60 -7.83 -20.83
CA TRP A 4 -5.59 -7.50 -21.86
C TRP A 4 -4.22 -8.12 -21.54
N TYR A 5 -3.96 -8.42 -20.27
CA TYR A 5 -2.71 -8.99 -19.78
C TYR A 5 -3.02 -10.15 -18.82
N PRO A 6 -3.52 -11.28 -19.35
CA PRO A 6 -3.96 -12.41 -18.51
C PRO A 6 -2.81 -13.06 -17.74
N ASP A 7 -1.59 -12.99 -18.27
CA ASP A 7 -0.39 -13.57 -17.65
C ASP A 7 0.21 -12.69 -16.56
N TRP A 8 -0.26 -11.45 -16.41
CA TRP A 8 0.30 -10.53 -15.42
C TRP A 8 -0.32 -10.78 -14.06
N LYS A 9 0.53 -11.14 -13.10
CA LYS A 9 0.16 -11.18 -11.68
C LYS A 9 0.44 -9.82 -11.03
N ILE A 10 -0.63 -9.09 -10.71
CA ILE A 10 -0.53 -7.85 -9.93
C ILE A 10 -0.23 -8.24 -8.47
N GLY A 11 0.93 -7.86 -7.95
CA GLY A 11 1.34 -8.26 -6.61
C GLY A 11 0.77 -7.39 -5.49
N GLU A 12 0.81 -6.07 -5.66
CA GLU A 12 0.52 -5.11 -4.60
C GLU A 12 -0.17 -3.87 -5.19
N ALA A 13 -1.11 -3.29 -4.42
CA ALA A 13 -1.74 -2.01 -4.72
C ALA A 13 -1.37 -1.00 -3.62
N ILE A 14 -0.78 0.12 -4.01
CA ILE A 14 -0.36 1.19 -3.11
C ILE A 14 -1.32 2.36 -3.30
N LEU A 15 -2.17 2.62 -2.32
CA LEU A 15 -3.22 3.63 -2.38
C LEU A 15 -3.19 4.55 -1.15
N ASP A 16 -3.70 5.77 -1.29
CA ASP A 16 -3.84 6.68 -0.16
C ASP A 16 -5.03 6.32 0.74
N SER A 17 -5.17 7.02 1.86
CA SER A 17 -6.24 6.78 2.84
C SER A 17 -7.64 7.16 2.36
N ALA A 18 -7.79 7.83 1.20
CA ALA A 18 -9.10 8.03 0.59
C ALA A 18 -9.69 6.73 0.04
N PHE A 19 -8.83 5.75 -0.28
CA PHE A 19 -9.20 4.40 -0.69
C PHE A 19 -9.36 3.42 0.49
N ASP A 20 -9.39 3.91 1.74
CA ASP A 20 -9.68 3.10 2.92
C ASP A 20 -11.18 2.74 3.00
N ALA A 21 -11.59 1.77 2.18
CA ALA A 21 -12.96 1.24 2.13
C ALA A 21 -12.94 -0.29 2.03
N TYR A 22 -13.81 -0.97 2.78
CA TYR A 22 -13.87 -2.44 2.83
C TYR A 22 -13.96 -3.09 1.44
N SER A 23 -14.83 -2.58 0.57
CA SER A 23 -15.01 -3.10 -0.79
C SER A 23 -13.72 -3.09 -1.62
N ILE A 24 -12.83 -2.12 -1.39
CA ILE A 24 -11.53 -2.05 -2.07
C ILE A 24 -10.63 -3.18 -1.56
N TYR A 25 -10.56 -3.39 -0.24
CA TYR A 25 -9.77 -4.49 0.32
C TYR A 25 -10.30 -5.86 -0.13
N GLU A 26 -11.61 -6.07 -0.14
CA GLU A 26 -12.24 -7.32 -0.59
C GLU A 26 -11.94 -7.61 -2.06
N MET A 27 -12.05 -6.60 -2.92
CA MET A 27 -11.69 -6.70 -4.33
C MET A 27 -10.20 -7.06 -4.50
N LEU A 28 -9.30 -6.38 -3.78
CA LEU A 28 -7.87 -6.66 -3.87
C LEU A 28 -7.54 -8.09 -3.43
N GLU A 29 -8.13 -8.56 -2.32
CA GLU A 29 -7.96 -9.95 -1.87
C GLU A 29 -8.53 -10.96 -2.86
N HIS A 30 -9.67 -10.67 -3.50
CA HIS A 30 -10.25 -11.51 -4.55
C HIS A 30 -9.28 -11.73 -5.73
N TYR A 31 -8.53 -10.69 -6.11
CA TYR A 31 -7.54 -10.75 -7.18
C TYR A 31 -6.13 -11.14 -6.70
N ASP A 32 -5.98 -11.64 -5.46
CA ASP A 32 -4.69 -11.98 -4.85
C ASP A 32 -3.67 -10.82 -4.80
N VAL A 33 -4.16 -9.59 -4.67
CA VAL A 33 -3.36 -8.36 -4.61
C VAL A 33 -3.22 -7.87 -3.17
N SER A 34 -2.00 -7.62 -2.73
CA SER A 34 -1.77 -7.11 -1.38
C SER A 34 -2.09 -5.62 -1.27
N ALA A 35 -2.91 -5.24 -0.27
CA ALA A 35 -3.27 -3.85 -0.03
C ALA A 35 -2.23 -3.12 0.83
N ILE A 36 -1.59 -2.09 0.27
CA ILE A 36 -0.71 -1.14 0.97
C ILE A 36 -1.42 0.21 1.04
N ILE A 37 -2.37 0.31 1.98
CA ILE A 37 -3.27 1.45 2.14
C ILE A 37 -3.19 1.95 3.58
N ASP A 38 -3.04 3.26 3.75
CA ASP A 38 -3.07 3.91 5.05
C ASP A 38 -4.51 4.01 5.59
N LEU A 39 -4.67 3.94 6.90
CA LEU A 39 -6.01 3.99 7.51
C LEU A 39 -6.53 5.43 7.55
N ASN A 40 -7.80 5.62 7.24
CA ASN A 40 -8.49 6.88 7.44
C ASN A 40 -8.97 6.97 8.90
N PRO A 41 -8.38 7.88 9.72
CA PRO A 41 -8.72 7.98 11.14
C PRO A 41 -10.19 8.33 11.38
N ARG A 42 -10.84 9.00 10.43
CA ARG A 42 -12.27 9.37 10.53
C ARG A 42 -13.21 8.16 10.58
N ARG A 43 -12.75 6.97 10.15
CA ARG A 43 -13.53 5.72 10.14
C ARG A 43 -13.00 4.68 11.13
N SER A 44 -12.06 5.06 12.00
CA SER A 44 -11.44 4.12 12.94
C SER A 44 -12.25 4.04 14.23
N LYS A 45 -12.86 2.88 14.47
CA LYS A 45 -13.46 2.51 15.76
C LYS A 45 -12.69 1.34 16.36
N GLN A 46 -12.58 1.31 17.70
CA GLN A 46 -12.21 0.07 18.38
C GLN A 46 -13.27 -0.98 18.09
N PHE A 47 -12.82 -2.21 17.84
CA PHE A 47 -13.72 -3.34 17.61
C PHE A 47 -13.24 -4.53 18.42
N VAL A 48 -14.19 -5.37 18.82
CA VAL A 48 -13.91 -6.63 19.51
C VAL A 48 -13.86 -7.72 18.46
N TYR A 49 -12.83 -8.56 18.50
CA TYR A 49 -12.66 -9.72 17.62
C TYR A 49 -12.15 -10.89 18.43
N ASN A 50 -12.86 -12.02 18.37
CA ASN A 50 -12.62 -13.23 19.19
C ASN A 50 -12.32 -12.89 20.66
N GLU A 51 -13.21 -12.10 21.28
CA GLU A 51 -13.14 -11.69 22.70
C GLU A 51 -11.92 -10.83 23.06
N MET A 52 -11.17 -10.33 22.08
CA MET A 52 -10.06 -9.41 22.28
C MET A 52 -10.41 -8.04 21.72
N THR A 53 -10.11 -6.99 22.48
CA THR A 53 -10.19 -5.62 21.94
C THR A 53 -9.08 -5.42 20.94
N ILE A 54 -9.41 -4.96 19.74
CA ILE A 54 -8.45 -4.59 18.71
C ILE A 54 -8.37 -3.08 18.65
N ASN A 55 -7.15 -2.55 18.68
CA ASN A 55 -6.92 -1.12 18.58
C ASN A 55 -7.13 -0.61 17.14
N VAL A 56 -7.05 0.71 16.96
CA VAL A 56 -7.21 1.36 15.64
C VAL A 56 -6.17 0.91 14.60
N ASP A 57 -5.03 0.38 15.03
CA ASP A 57 -3.96 -0.11 14.15
C ASP A 57 -4.14 -1.58 13.73
N GLY A 58 -5.20 -2.25 14.19
CA GLY A 58 -5.39 -3.70 13.99
C GLY A 58 -4.55 -4.57 14.93
N VAL A 59 -4.05 -4.01 16.04
CA VAL A 59 -3.25 -4.71 17.05
C VAL A 59 -4.14 -5.13 18.21
N PRO A 60 -4.16 -6.43 18.59
CA PRO A 60 -4.89 -6.88 19.76
C PRO A 60 -4.34 -6.29 21.06
N ILE A 61 -5.23 -5.94 21.98
CA ILE A 61 -4.94 -5.41 23.31
C ILE A 61 -5.22 -6.50 24.35
N CYS A 62 -4.21 -6.82 25.15
CA CYS A 62 -4.29 -7.75 26.28
C CYS A 62 -5.27 -7.24 27.36
N PRO A 63 -5.90 -8.09 28.19
CA PRO A 63 -6.80 -7.66 29.27
C PRO A 63 -6.26 -6.57 30.21
N ILE A 64 -4.94 -6.48 30.40
CA ILE A 64 -4.27 -5.42 31.18
C ILE A 64 -4.04 -4.11 30.39
N GLY A 65 -4.70 -3.94 29.23
CA GLY A 65 -4.61 -2.73 28.41
C GLY A 65 -3.34 -2.58 27.55
N ARG A 66 -2.43 -3.58 27.55
CA ARG A 66 -1.17 -3.51 26.76
C ARG A 66 -1.33 -4.09 25.36
N LYS A 67 -0.74 -3.43 24.35
CA LYS A 67 -0.65 -3.97 22.98
C LYS A 67 0.09 -5.31 22.97
N MET A 68 -0.45 -6.31 22.27
CA MET A 68 0.25 -7.58 22.05
C MET A 68 1.43 -7.40 21.08
N LEU A 69 2.43 -8.26 21.19
CA LEU A 69 3.62 -8.22 20.35
C LEU A 69 3.46 -9.09 19.10
N ASP A 70 3.92 -8.59 17.97
CA ASP A 70 3.92 -9.31 16.70
C ASP A 70 4.96 -10.44 16.74
N TRP A 71 4.53 -11.65 16.43
CA TRP A 71 5.35 -12.86 16.46
C TRP A 71 5.45 -13.54 15.09
N GLY A 72 5.17 -12.79 14.03
CA GLY A 72 5.30 -13.25 12.65
C GLY A 72 3.96 -13.62 12.00
N VAL A 73 4.05 -13.94 10.70
CA VAL A 73 2.91 -14.23 9.85
C VAL A 73 3.04 -15.62 9.23
N GLU A 74 1.95 -16.38 9.29
CA GLU A 74 1.77 -17.60 8.52
C GLU A 74 1.42 -17.23 7.07
N LYS A 75 2.41 -17.29 6.16
CA LYS A 75 2.25 -16.81 4.76
C LYS A 75 1.17 -17.56 3.97
N LYS A 76 0.92 -18.83 4.26
CA LYS A 76 -0.09 -19.63 3.52
C LYS A 76 -1.53 -19.16 3.76
N ARG A 77 -1.83 -18.70 4.98
CA ARG A 77 -3.18 -18.28 5.40
C ARG A 77 -3.28 -16.78 5.70
N TYR A 78 -2.17 -16.05 5.55
CA TYR A 78 -2.00 -14.67 5.99
C TYR A 78 -2.55 -14.43 7.41
N ARG A 79 -2.21 -15.34 8.34
CA ARG A 79 -2.55 -15.22 9.76
C ARG A 79 -1.37 -14.67 10.53
N ARG A 80 -1.56 -13.54 11.20
CA ARG A 80 -0.54 -12.94 12.05
C ARG A 80 -0.69 -13.45 13.48
N LYS A 81 0.41 -13.95 14.03
CA LYS A 81 0.49 -14.40 15.42
C LYS A 81 0.88 -13.23 16.31
N TRP A 82 0.17 -13.09 17.41
CA TRP A 82 0.43 -12.13 18.47
C TRP A 82 0.74 -12.86 19.77
N ARG A 83 1.67 -12.32 20.55
CA ARG A 83 2.06 -12.88 21.85
C ARG A 83 1.89 -11.89 22.99
N CYS A 84 1.63 -12.45 24.16
CA CYS A 84 1.56 -11.72 25.41
C CYS A 84 2.86 -10.91 25.64
N PRO A 85 2.77 -9.59 25.92
CA PRO A 85 3.94 -8.77 26.18
C PRO A 85 4.67 -9.15 27.49
N ALA A 86 3.95 -9.72 28.47
CA ALA A 86 4.54 -10.20 29.73
C ALA A 86 5.44 -11.40 29.54
N ALA A 87 4.94 -12.43 28.86
CA ALA A 87 5.72 -13.65 28.61
C ALA A 87 6.95 -13.39 27.72
N VAL A 88 6.82 -12.55 26.69
CA VAL A 88 7.95 -12.19 25.82
C VAL A 88 8.94 -11.28 26.55
N GLY A 89 8.45 -10.30 27.30
CA GLY A 89 9.28 -9.36 28.06
C GLY A 89 9.83 -9.94 29.37
N LYS A 90 9.51 -11.19 29.71
CA LYS A 90 9.95 -11.88 30.93
C LYS A 90 9.67 -11.10 32.22
N TRP A 91 8.47 -10.54 32.34
CA TRP A 91 8.01 -9.86 33.55
C TRP A 91 6.70 -10.46 34.06
N GLU A 92 6.46 -10.33 35.36
CA GLU A 92 5.30 -10.90 36.04
C GLU A 92 4.04 -10.09 35.77
N CYS A 93 3.04 -10.72 35.17
CA CYS A 93 1.78 -10.06 34.81
C CYS A 93 0.88 -9.93 36.04
N PRO A 94 0.41 -8.72 36.43
CA PRO A 94 -0.50 -8.55 37.56
C PRO A 94 -1.81 -9.33 37.41
N THR A 95 -2.27 -9.50 36.17
CA THR A 95 -3.47 -10.27 35.84
C THR A 95 -3.15 -11.20 34.66
N PRO A 96 -2.57 -12.39 34.92
CA PRO A 96 -2.19 -13.32 33.86
C PRO A 96 -3.38 -13.73 33.01
N CYS A 97 -3.27 -13.60 31.68
CA CYS A 97 -4.32 -13.98 30.74
C CYS A 97 -4.19 -15.43 30.23
N SER A 98 -3.23 -16.20 30.74
CA SER A 98 -2.99 -17.61 30.43
C SER A 98 -2.10 -18.24 31.49
N ASN A 99 -2.35 -19.51 31.81
CA ASN A 99 -1.53 -20.30 32.74
C ASN A 99 -0.24 -20.85 32.09
N SER A 100 -0.06 -20.70 30.78
CA SER A 100 1.13 -21.18 30.07
C SER A 100 2.32 -20.24 30.25
N THR A 101 3.51 -20.81 30.46
CA THR A 101 4.79 -20.06 30.44
C THR A 101 5.04 -19.35 29.11
N TYR A 102 4.49 -19.87 28.01
CA TYR A 102 4.55 -19.23 26.69
C TYR A 102 3.63 -17.99 26.59
N GLY A 103 2.70 -17.82 27.54
CA GLY A 103 1.70 -16.78 27.56
C GLY A 103 0.59 -16.96 26.53
N ARG A 104 -0.46 -16.12 26.63
CA ARG A 104 -1.56 -16.11 25.67
C ARG A 104 -1.03 -15.78 24.26
N THR A 105 -1.47 -16.57 23.29
CA THR A 105 -1.28 -16.27 21.87
C THR A 105 -2.62 -15.90 21.25
N PHE A 106 -2.57 -15.05 20.23
CA PHE A 106 -3.76 -14.62 19.50
C PHE A 106 -3.44 -14.53 18.02
N TYR A 107 -4.43 -14.80 17.16
CA TYR A 107 -4.23 -14.78 15.72
C TYR A 107 -5.23 -13.83 15.07
N THR A 108 -4.74 -12.97 14.20
CA THR A 108 -5.59 -12.15 13.32
C THR A 108 -5.41 -12.61 11.89
N SER A 109 -6.51 -12.84 11.18
CA SER A 109 -6.50 -13.35 9.80
C SER A 109 -6.87 -12.24 8.83
N THR A 110 -6.11 -12.10 7.73
CA THR A 110 -6.50 -11.19 6.63
C THR A 110 -7.87 -11.53 6.07
N LYS A 111 -8.24 -12.81 6.04
CA LYS A 111 -9.57 -13.25 5.57
C LYS A 111 -10.72 -12.65 6.38
N ASP A 112 -10.53 -12.46 7.69
CA ASP A 112 -11.62 -12.04 8.58
C ASP A 112 -11.82 -10.53 8.56
N ASN A 113 -10.73 -9.78 8.37
CA ASN A 113 -10.80 -8.34 8.20
C ASN A 113 -9.59 -7.86 7.40
N PRO A 114 -9.66 -7.81 6.06
CA PRO A 114 -8.50 -7.45 5.24
C PRO A 114 -8.12 -5.97 5.40
N ARG A 115 -9.08 -5.13 5.80
CA ARG A 115 -8.85 -3.74 6.16
C ARG A 115 -8.01 -3.60 7.43
N LEU A 116 -8.27 -4.32 8.51
CA LEU A 116 -7.53 -4.14 9.77
C LEU A 116 -6.35 -5.09 9.90
N PHE A 117 -6.41 -6.23 9.23
CA PHE A 117 -5.39 -7.26 9.24
C PHE A 117 -4.79 -7.47 7.84
N PRO A 118 -4.19 -6.45 7.21
CA PRO A 118 -3.60 -6.60 5.89
C PRO A 118 -2.45 -7.62 5.90
N ARG A 119 -2.18 -8.24 4.74
CA ARG A 119 -1.07 -9.19 4.55
C ARG A 119 0.26 -8.63 5.06
N VAL A 120 0.56 -7.40 4.64
CA VAL A 120 1.72 -6.62 5.12
C VAL A 120 1.26 -5.71 6.27
N LYS A 121 1.81 -5.92 7.47
CA LYS A 121 1.41 -5.16 8.66
C LYS A 121 1.72 -3.68 8.52
N ARG A 122 0.69 -2.85 8.69
CA ARG A 122 0.81 -1.39 8.76
C ARG A 122 1.80 -0.94 9.84
N GLY A 123 2.60 0.09 9.52
CA GLY A 123 3.62 0.62 10.42
C GLY A 123 4.89 -0.24 10.56
N SER A 124 4.93 -1.46 10.02
CA SER A 124 6.17 -2.24 9.93
C SER A 124 7.18 -1.56 9.01
N LYS A 125 8.47 -1.90 9.16
CA LYS A 125 9.53 -1.41 8.27
C LYS A 125 9.23 -1.76 6.80
N GLU A 126 8.78 -2.97 6.57
CA GLU A 126 8.34 -3.49 5.26
C GLU A 126 7.24 -2.61 4.63
N TRP A 127 6.23 -2.28 5.43
CA TRP A 127 5.09 -1.48 4.96
C TRP A 127 5.52 -0.05 4.65
N LYS A 128 6.33 0.57 5.51
CA LYS A 128 6.83 1.94 5.31
C LYS A 128 7.67 2.05 4.04
N GLN A 129 8.52 1.05 3.78
CA GLN A 129 9.31 0.99 2.54
C GLN A 129 8.42 0.93 1.30
N ARG A 130 7.43 0.03 1.26
CA ARG A 130 6.49 -0.04 0.14
C ARG A 130 5.68 1.23 -0.03
N TYR A 131 5.11 1.73 1.06
CA TYR A 131 4.26 2.92 1.04
C TYR A 131 5.01 4.18 0.56
N SER A 132 6.31 4.28 0.81
CA SER A 132 7.15 5.38 0.32
C SER A 132 7.21 5.48 -1.21
N LEU A 133 6.98 4.37 -1.93
CA LEU A 133 6.95 4.34 -3.41
C LEU A 133 5.77 5.14 -3.98
N ARG A 134 4.72 5.41 -3.18
CA ARG A 134 3.59 6.26 -3.56
C ARG A 134 4.02 7.64 -4.06
N THR A 135 5.13 8.16 -3.53
CA THR A 135 5.69 9.46 -3.95
C THR A 135 6.03 9.51 -5.44
N GLY A 136 6.31 8.37 -6.09
CA GLY A 136 6.51 8.30 -7.53
C GLY A 136 5.26 8.67 -8.33
N VAL A 137 4.09 8.20 -7.89
CA VAL A 137 2.80 8.54 -8.49
C VAL A 137 2.48 10.02 -8.29
N GLU A 138 2.71 10.56 -7.10
CA GLU A 138 2.50 11.99 -6.81
C GLU A 138 3.37 12.89 -7.70
N ARG A 139 4.64 12.51 -7.93
CA ARG A 139 5.53 13.21 -8.88
C ARG A 139 5.01 13.11 -10.31
N CYS A 140 4.54 11.93 -10.72
CA CYS A 140 3.96 11.74 -12.04
C CYS A 140 2.73 12.65 -12.24
N ILE A 141 1.80 12.68 -11.28
CA ILE A 141 0.61 13.54 -11.29
C ILE A 141 1.01 15.02 -11.32
N LYS A 142 2.01 15.45 -10.52
CA LYS A 142 2.53 16.82 -10.54
C LYS A 142 3.01 17.19 -11.94
N ARG A 143 3.80 16.33 -12.58
CA ARG A 143 4.28 16.56 -13.94
C ARG A 143 3.12 16.69 -14.92
N GLN A 144 2.09 15.85 -14.80
CA GLN A 144 0.90 15.94 -15.68
C GLN A 144 0.16 17.26 -15.49
N LYS A 145 -0.17 17.60 -14.24
CA LYS A 145 -0.97 18.77 -13.89
C LYS A 145 -0.24 20.09 -14.13
N VAL A 146 1.00 20.19 -13.65
CA VAL A 146 1.77 21.42 -13.63
C VAL A 146 2.65 21.54 -14.87
N ASP A 147 3.57 20.58 -15.10
CA ASP A 147 4.60 20.73 -16.14
C ASP A 147 4.01 20.63 -17.55
N TYR A 148 3.03 19.75 -17.75
CA TYR A 148 2.30 19.62 -19.01
C TYR A 148 0.99 20.40 -19.05
N HIS A 149 0.73 21.22 -18.04
CA HIS A 149 -0.41 22.14 -18.03
C HIS A 149 -1.72 21.41 -18.38
N LEU A 150 -1.97 20.25 -17.74
CA LEU A 150 -3.15 19.45 -18.04
C LEU A 150 -4.41 20.32 -17.90
N GLU A 151 -4.49 21.09 -16.81
CA GLU A 151 -5.66 21.88 -16.42
C GLU A 151 -5.86 23.17 -17.23
N ASP A 152 -4.85 23.65 -17.96
CA ASP A 152 -4.95 24.88 -18.79
C ASP A 152 -5.76 24.69 -20.07
N SER A 153 -6.25 23.47 -20.30
CA SER A 153 -7.05 23.16 -21.47
C SER A 153 -8.44 23.78 -21.41
N ARG A 154 -8.86 24.44 -22.49
CA ARG A 154 -10.22 25.02 -22.60
C ARG A 154 -11.31 23.97 -22.86
N GLY A 155 -10.92 22.72 -23.13
CA GLY A 155 -11.85 21.62 -23.37
C GLY A 155 -12.49 21.12 -22.08
N ARG A 156 -13.81 20.93 -22.08
CA ARG A 156 -14.57 20.51 -20.88
C ARG A 156 -15.09 19.07 -20.94
N SER A 157 -15.01 18.40 -22.10
CA SER A 157 -15.54 17.04 -22.26
C SER A 157 -14.61 15.99 -21.64
N SER A 158 -15.18 14.94 -21.06
CA SER A 158 -14.43 13.81 -20.53
C SER A 158 -13.53 13.16 -21.59
N ARG A 159 -14.00 13.07 -22.84
CA ARG A 159 -13.22 12.58 -23.99
C ARG A 159 -11.97 13.43 -24.23
N HIS A 160 -12.09 14.75 -24.16
CA HIS A 160 -10.95 15.66 -24.34
C HIS A 160 -9.91 15.47 -23.23
N TRP A 161 -10.34 15.47 -21.97
CA TRP A 161 -9.46 15.20 -20.82
C TRP A 161 -8.76 13.86 -20.92
N ASN A 162 -9.47 12.83 -21.37
CA ASN A 162 -8.93 11.49 -21.54
C ASN A 162 -7.81 11.47 -22.58
N ILE A 163 -8.06 11.97 -23.80
CA ILE A 163 -7.05 12.02 -24.87
C ILE A 163 -5.82 12.82 -24.42
N ARG A 164 -6.03 14.01 -23.83
CA ARG A 164 -4.94 14.85 -23.33
C ARG A 164 -4.10 14.14 -22.27
N SER A 165 -4.73 13.44 -21.32
CA SER A 165 -4.02 12.69 -20.29
C SER A 165 -3.16 11.57 -20.88
N TYR A 166 -3.65 10.87 -21.91
CA TYR A 166 -2.86 9.86 -22.62
C TYR A 166 -1.65 10.46 -23.35
N CYS A 167 -1.85 11.55 -24.11
CA CYS A 167 -0.75 12.22 -24.81
C CYS A 167 0.32 12.69 -23.83
N ILE A 168 -0.08 13.31 -22.72
CA ILE A 168 0.85 13.74 -21.67
C ILE A 168 1.59 12.54 -21.08
N GLY A 169 0.90 11.43 -20.80
CA GLY A 169 1.53 10.21 -20.33
C GLY A 169 2.60 9.68 -21.30
N MET A 170 2.33 9.71 -22.61
CA MET A 170 3.31 9.34 -23.64
C MET A 170 4.52 10.29 -23.62
N CYS A 171 4.31 11.61 -23.51
CA CYS A 171 5.39 12.58 -23.38
C CYS A 171 6.24 12.34 -22.12
N GLN A 172 5.60 12.05 -20.98
CA GLN A 172 6.31 11.72 -19.74
C GLN A 172 7.21 10.49 -19.88
N HIS A 173 6.75 9.48 -20.60
CA HIS A 173 7.56 8.30 -20.91
C HIS A 173 8.73 8.64 -21.84
N ALA A 174 8.50 9.44 -22.87
CA ALA A 174 9.56 9.92 -23.77
C ALA A 174 10.64 10.69 -23.00
N ASP A 175 10.26 11.62 -22.12
CA ASP A 175 11.18 12.36 -21.26
C ASP A 175 11.99 11.44 -20.33
N ALA A 176 11.35 10.41 -19.77
CA ALA A 176 12.02 9.45 -18.92
C ALA A 176 13.05 8.64 -19.71
N TRP A 177 12.71 8.20 -20.93
CA TRP A 177 13.64 7.53 -21.82
C TRP A 177 14.81 8.43 -22.20
N MET A 178 14.55 9.71 -22.48
CA MET A 178 15.59 10.69 -22.77
C MET A 178 16.53 10.96 -21.60
N LYS A 179 16.01 10.94 -20.38
CA LYS A 179 16.84 11.09 -19.20
C LYS A 179 17.71 9.86 -18.92
N GLU A 180 17.17 8.65 -19.11
CA GLU A 180 17.98 7.43 -18.98
C GLU A 180 19.02 7.34 -20.09
N ALA A 181 18.64 7.75 -21.29
CA ALA A 181 19.51 7.89 -22.43
C ALA A 181 20.76 8.74 -22.13
N GLU A 182 20.55 9.98 -21.68
CA GLU A 182 21.63 10.91 -21.34
C GLU A 182 22.61 10.34 -20.30
N LYS A 183 22.12 9.58 -19.31
CA LYS A 183 22.97 8.94 -18.28
C LYS A 183 23.89 7.86 -18.83
N VAL A 184 23.47 7.15 -19.88
CA VAL A 184 24.23 6.05 -20.49
C VAL A 184 25.30 6.58 -21.46
N ASN A 185 25.45 7.91 -21.57
CA ASN A 185 26.40 8.61 -22.45
C ASN A 185 26.16 8.25 -23.92
N TYR A 186 25.13 8.88 -24.49
CA TYR A 186 24.71 8.76 -25.89
C TYR A 186 25.78 9.24 -26.89
N SER A 187 26.77 8.39 -27.19
CA SER A 187 27.75 8.66 -28.26
C SER A 187 27.25 8.32 -29.66
N GLY A 188 26.05 7.75 -29.82
CA GLY A 188 25.58 7.18 -31.09
C GLY A 188 24.18 7.56 -31.57
N LEU A 189 23.52 8.61 -31.05
CA LEU A 189 22.17 8.96 -31.53
C LEU A 189 22.19 9.83 -32.79
N HIS A 190 21.37 9.47 -33.77
CA HIS A 190 21.26 10.17 -35.06
C HIS A 190 20.84 11.65 -34.86
N PRO A 191 21.47 12.62 -35.54
CA PRO A 191 21.25 14.06 -35.32
C PRO A 191 19.79 14.52 -35.43
N LEU A 192 18.99 13.89 -36.30
CA LEU A 192 17.56 14.18 -36.47
C LEU A 192 16.74 13.90 -35.21
N ILE A 193 17.07 12.86 -34.45
CA ILE A 193 16.36 12.54 -33.21
C ILE A 193 16.71 13.62 -32.17
N LYS A 194 17.96 14.08 -32.16
CA LYS A 194 18.42 15.14 -31.25
C LYS A 194 17.71 16.48 -31.49
N SER A 195 17.44 16.84 -32.74
CA SER A 195 16.75 18.11 -33.06
C SER A 195 15.23 18.05 -32.84
N LEU A 196 14.62 16.88 -32.94
CA LEU A 196 13.19 16.70 -32.71
C LEU A 196 12.84 16.72 -31.21
N LEU A 197 13.84 16.52 -30.36
CA LEU A 197 13.72 16.41 -28.90
C LEU A 197 14.20 17.65 -28.15
N SER A 198 14.75 18.65 -28.84
CA SER A 198 15.20 19.93 -28.28
C SER A 198 14.14 21.05 -28.38
N LEU A 199 12.91 20.71 -28.80
CA LEU A 199 11.72 21.58 -28.82
C LEU A 199 10.80 21.21 -27.66
#